data_AF-A0A4P6YHU2-F1
#
_entry.id   AF-A0A4P6YHU2-F1
#
_cell.length_a   1.000
_cell.length_b   1.000
_cell.length_c   1.000
_cell.angle_alpha   90.00
_cell.angle_beta   90.00
_cell.angle_gamma   90.00
#
_symmetry.space_group_name_H-M   'P 1'
#
loop_
_entity.id
_entity.type
_entity.pdbx_description
1 polymer ?
#
loop_
_entity_poly.entity_id
_entity_poly.type
_entity_poly.pdbx_seq_one_letter_code
_entity_poly.pdbx_strand_id
1 'polypeptide(L)'
;MKSIKLLLLLVATMAFSQIAMGQSKEERAKANTEKYNEKIVSKNKDLALSEDQKTKITAIYLEQISEIEAIKKEVADEEARKAKNQEVYKKQGMKIYNEVLTDDQKKALKPAENR
;
A
#
# COMPACT_ATOMS: atom_id res chain seq x y z
N MET A 1 32.96 -10.39 27.33
CA MET A 1 31.77 -10.39 26.44
C MET A 1 30.49 -9.93 27.17
N LYS A 2 30.48 -8.75 27.80
CA LYS A 2 29.27 -8.19 28.45
C LYS A 2 28.86 -6.81 27.90
N SER A 3 29.74 -6.12 27.18
CA SER A 3 29.52 -4.80 26.58
C SER A 3 28.95 -4.81 25.15
N ILE A 4 29.05 -5.92 24.42
CA ILE A 4 28.51 -6.03 23.04
C ILE A 4 26.97 -6.16 23.04
N LYS A 5 26.40 -6.82 24.07
CA LYS A 5 24.93 -6.94 24.20
C LYS A 5 24.26 -5.63 24.62
N LEU A 6 25.01 -4.70 25.22
CA LEU A 6 24.48 -3.38 25.59
C LEU A 6 24.50 -2.40 24.40
N LEU A 7 25.48 -2.54 23.49
CA LEU A 7 25.57 -1.71 22.27
C LEU A 7 24.50 -2.09 21.22
N LEU A 8 24.14 -3.36 21.12
CA LEU A 8 23.05 -3.84 20.24
C LEU A 8 21.64 -3.51 20.77
N LEU A 9 21.50 -3.18 22.06
CA LEU A 9 20.22 -2.78 22.65
C LEU A 9 19.94 -1.29 22.47
N LEU A 10 20.97 -0.46 22.23
CA LEU A 10 20.84 1.00 22.15
C LEU A 10 20.52 1.52 20.73
N VAL A 11 20.68 0.69 19.70
CA VAL A 11 20.32 1.04 18.30
C VAL A 11 18.84 0.75 17.99
N ALA A 12 18.13 0.04 18.88
CA ALA A 12 16.74 -0.33 18.67
C ALA A 12 15.70 0.73 19.10
N THR A 13 16.11 1.86 19.70
CA THR A 13 15.15 2.82 20.32
C THR A 13 15.08 4.19 19.65
N MET A 14 15.86 4.45 18.59
CA MET A 14 15.82 5.74 17.86
C MET A 14 14.93 5.77 16.61
N ALA A 15 13.98 4.84 16.45
CA ALA A 15 13.05 4.85 15.30
C ALA A 15 11.64 5.42 15.61
N PHE A 16 11.32 5.74 16.87
CA PHE A 16 9.94 6.04 17.27
C PHE A 16 9.57 7.53 17.37
N SER A 17 10.40 8.46 16.89
CA SER A 17 10.04 9.89 16.86
C SER A 17 9.12 10.31 15.69
N GLN A 18 8.60 9.37 14.90
CA GLN A 18 7.68 9.64 13.77
C GLN A 18 6.20 9.22 14.03
N ILE A 19 5.88 8.70 15.22
CA ILE A 19 4.62 7.98 15.49
C ILE A 19 3.35 8.81 15.17
N ALA A 20 3.35 10.13 15.42
CA ALA A 20 2.14 10.95 15.26
C ALA A 20 1.67 11.15 13.80
N MET A 21 2.58 11.15 12.83
CA MET A 21 2.22 11.27 11.40
C MET A 21 2.02 9.90 10.73
N GLY A 22 2.72 8.87 11.22
CA GLY A 22 2.65 7.50 10.70
C GLY A 22 1.31 6.80 10.93
N GLN A 23 0.69 6.98 12.10
CA GLN A 23 -0.58 6.33 12.43
C GLN A 23 -1.70 6.67 11.42
N SER A 24 -1.81 7.94 11.03
CA SER A 24 -2.82 8.39 10.04
C SER A 24 -2.60 7.84 8.62
N LYS A 25 -1.34 7.54 8.25
CA LYS A 25 -1.02 6.97 6.93
C LYS A 25 -1.29 5.48 6.92
N GLU A 26 -0.90 4.79 7.99
CA GLU A 26 -1.10 3.37 8.16
C GLU A 26 -2.58 3.01 8.24
N GLU A 27 -3.38 3.79 8.99
CA GLU A 27 -4.84 3.62 9.02
C GLU A 27 -5.47 3.83 7.64
N ARG A 28 -5.07 4.88 6.91
CA ARG A 28 -5.52 5.11 5.53
C ARG A 28 -5.13 3.96 4.60
N ALA A 29 -3.91 3.45 4.73
CA ALA A 29 -3.43 2.33 3.93
C ALA A 29 -4.22 1.05 4.23
N LYS A 30 -4.45 0.72 5.51
CA LYS A 30 -5.29 -0.41 5.94
C LYS A 30 -6.71 -0.27 5.42
N ALA A 31 -7.32 0.92 5.55
CA ALA A 31 -8.66 1.17 5.03
C ALA A 31 -8.74 0.99 3.50
N ASN A 32 -7.70 1.39 2.76
CA ASN A 32 -7.64 1.15 1.32
C ASN A 32 -7.46 -0.34 0.98
N THR A 33 -6.69 -1.09 1.79
CA THR A 33 -6.57 -2.55 1.67
C THR A 33 -7.92 -3.23 1.88
N GLU A 34 -8.66 -2.86 2.92
CA GLU A 34 -9.98 -3.44 3.17
C GLU A 34 -10.97 -3.13 2.05
N LYS A 35 -11.02 -1.88 1.57
CA LYS A 35 -11.83 -1.52 0.38
C LYS A 35 -11.43 -2.32 -0.86
N TYR A 36 -10.15 -2.65 -1.01
CA TYR A 36 -9.68 -3.48 -2.12
C TYR A 36 -10.15 -4.93 -1.95
N ASN A 37 -10.07 -5.47 -0.74
CA ASN A 37 -10.60 -6.79 -0.41
C ASN A 37 -12.12 -6.87 -0.64
N GLU A 38 -12.87 -5.87 -0.19
CA GLU A 38 -14.32 -5.76 -0.42
C GLU A 38 -14.67 -5.84 -1.90
N LYS A 39 -13.89 -5.19 -2.78
CA LYS A 39 -14.09 -5.28 -4.24
C LYS A 39 -13.91 -6.71 -4.74
N ILE A 40 -12.90 -7.44 -4.27
CA ILE A 40 -12.69 -8.84 -4.67
C ILE A 40 -13.83 -9.72 -4.15
N VAL A 41 -14.16 -9.59 -2.86
CA VAL A 41 -15.22 -10.36 -2.18
C VAL A 41 -16.59 -10.09 -2.80
N SER A 42 -16.84 -8.87 -3.30
CA SER A 42 -18.07 -8.53 -4.03
C SER A 42 -18.22 -9.28 -5.36
N LYS A 43 -17.10 -9.75 -5.94
CA LYS A 43 -17.08 -10.57 -7.16
C LYS A 43 -17.10 -12.06 -6.84
N ASN A 44 -16.31 -12.48 -5.85
CA ASN A 44 -16.29 -13.83 -5.35
C ASN A 44 -15.79 -13.84 -3.89
N LYS A 45 -16.63 -14.29 -2.95
CA LYS A 45 -16.31 -14.34 -1.52
C LYS A 45 -15.15 -15.27 -1.20
N ASP A 46 -14.98 -16.33 -1.98
CA ASP A 46 -13.94 -17.34 -1.77
C ASP A 46 -12.55 -16.84 -2.18
N LEU A 47 -12.48 -15.68 -2.84
CA LEU A 47 -11.24 -15.04 -3.29
C LEU A 47 -10.76 -13.92 -2.38
N ALA A 48 -11.29 -13.82 -1.16
CA ALA A 48 -10.82 -12.87 -0.16
C ALA A 48 -9.29 -12.86 -0.03
N LEU A 49 -8.71 -11.68 0.18
CA LEU A 49 -7.28 -11.54 0.38
C LEU A 49 -6.85 -12.27 1.65
N SER A 50 -5.75 -13.03 1.57
CA SER A 50 -5.10 -13.58 2.75
C SER A 50 -4.43 -12.48 3.58
N GLU A 51 -4.13 -12.76 4.85
CA GLU A 51 -3.46 -11.80 5.74
C GLU A 51 -2.08 -11.35 5.21
N ASP A 52 -1.33 -12.27 4.58
CA ASP A 52 -0.09 -11.97 3.89
C ASP A 52 -0.30 -10.99 2.71
N GLN A 53 -1.35 -11.21 1.91
CA GLN A 53 -1.69 -10.32 0.80
C GLN A 53 -2.13 -8.95 1.30
N LYS A 54 -2.95 -8.89 2.36
CA LYS A 54 -3.36 -7.63 3.00
C LYS A 54 -2.15 -6.87 3.53
N THR A 55 -1.18 -7.56 4.13
CA THR A 55 0.05 -6.95 4.63
C THR A 55 0.86 -6.33 3.48
N LYS A 56 1.06 -7.06 2.38
CA LYS A 56 1.77 -6.57 1.19
C LYS A 56 1.04 -5.39 0.53
N ILE A 57 -0.27 -5.49 0.37
CA ILE A 57 -1.09 -4.42 -0.24
C ILE A 57 -1.09 -3.17 0.65
N THR A 58 -1.13 -3.32 1.97
CA THR A 58 -1.02 -2.19 2.90
C THR A 58 0.33 -1.49 2.77
N ALA A 59 1.43 -2.23 2.65
CA ALA A 59 2.75 -1.65 2.41
C ALA A 59 2.83 -0.88 1.08
N ILE A 60 2.21 -1.41 0.03
CA ILE A 60 2.11 -0.74 -1.28
C ILE A 60 1.28 0.56 -1.16
N TYR A 61 0.17 0.55 -0.41
CA TYR A 61 -0.62 1.76 -0.18
C TYR A 61 0.13 2.80 0.67
N LEU A 62 0.96 2.38 1.63
CA LEU A 62 1.84 3.28 2.38
C LEU A 62 2.87 3.97 1.48
N GLU A 63 3.48 3.22 0.55
CA GLU A 63 4.38 3.75 -0.48
C GLU A 63 3.65 4.80 -1.34
N GLN A 64 2.47 4.43 -1.88
CA GLN A 64 1.64 5.32 -2.69
C GLN A 64 1.30 6.62 -1.93
N ILE A 65 0.82 6.54 -0.70
CA ILE A 65 0.46 7.73 0.10
C ILE A 65 1.68 8.65 0.26
N SER A 66 2.85 8.07 0.52
CA SER A 66 4.08 8.83 0.69
C SER A 66 4.54 9.52 -0.61
N GLU A 67 4.44 8.84 -1.75
CA GLU A 67 4.73 9.42 -3.06
C GLU A 67 3.78 10.56 -3.44
N ILE A 68 2.47 10.37 -3.22
CA ILE A 68 1.47 11.41 -3.49
C ILE A 68 1.72 12.65 -2.62
N GLU A 69 2.07 12.46 -1.35
CA GLU A 69 2.41 13.57 -0.46
C GLU A 69 3.71 14.27 -0.88
N ALA A 70 4.70 13.55 -1.40
CA ALA A 70 5.92 14.14 -1.97
C ALA A 70 5.61 14.98 -3.22
N ILE A 71 4.83 14.43 -4.17
CA ILE A 71 4.39 15.16 -5.37
C ILE A 71 3.65 16.43 -4.98
N LYS A 72 2.76 16.38 -3.97
CA LYS A 72 2.05 17.57 -3.47
C LYS A 72 2.98 18.67 -2.96
N LYS A 73 4.13 18.31 -2.39
CA LYS A 73 5.13 19.27 -1.88
C LYS A 73 6.02 19.83 -3.01
N GLU A 74 6.33 19.01 -4.01
CA GLU A 74 7.28 19.36 -5.07
C GLU A 74 6.63 20.01 -6.29
N VAL A 75 5.36 19.70 -6.57
CA VAL A 75 4.67 20.11 -7.80
C VAL A 75 3.51 21.05 -7.47
N ALA A 76 3.77 22.33 -7.67
CA ALA A 76 2.79 23.40 -7.47
C ALA A 76 1.69 23.37 -8.54
N ASP A 77 2.08 23.17 -9.81
CA ASP A 77 1.16 23.11 -10.95
C ASP A 77 0.18 21.93 -10.81
N GLU A 78 -1.11 22.23 -10.93
CA GLU A 78 -2.17 21.26 -10.64
C GLU A 78 -2.26 20.16 -11.70
N GLU A 79 -2.12 20.51 -12.98
CA GLU A 79 -2.21 19.53 -14.08
C GLU A 79 -0.99 18.60 -14.09
N ALA A 80 0.22 19.14 -13.88
CA ALA A 80 1.43 18.35 -13.71
C ALA A 80 1.35 17.43 -12.49
N ARG A 81 0.79 17.92 -11.36
CA ARG A 81 0.56 17.09 -10.17
C ARG A 81 -0.43 15.97 -10.46
N LYS A 82 -1.52 16.26 -11.15
CA LYS A 82 -2.53 15.27 -11.53
C LYS A 82 -1.94 14.18 -12.43
N ALA A 83 -1.13 14.55 -13.42
CA ALA A 83 -0.44 13.60 -14.30
C ALA A 83 0.49 12.67 -13.50
N LYS A 84 1.35 13.22 -12.62
CA LYS A 84 2.23 12.40 -11.77
C LYS A 84 1.45 11.50 -10.81
N ASN A 85 0.38 12.00 -10.20
CA ASN A 85 -0.46 11.19 -9.33
C ASN A 85 -1.07 10.00 -10.09
N GLN A 86 -1.52 10.20 -11.34
CA GLN A 86 -2.01 9.11 -12.19
C GLN A 86 -0.95 8.03 -12.45
N GLU A 87 0.31 8.42 -12.65
CA GLU A 87 1.41 7.47 -12.80
C GLU A 87 1.61 6.64 -11.52
N VAL A 88 1.57 7.28 -10.35
CA VAL A 88 1.64 6.58 -9.06
C VAL A 88 0.49 5.59 -8.90
N TYR A 89 -0.75 5.98 -9.23
CA TYR A 89 -1.91 5.08 -9.18
C TYR A 89 -1.76 3.89 -10.14
N LYS A 90 -1.30 4.12 -11.37
CA LYS A 90 -1.04 3.05 -12.35
C LYS A 90 0.04 2.09 -11.85
N LYS A 91 1.17 2.63 -11.37
CA LYS A 91 2.29 1.85 -10.83
C LYS A 91 1.82 0.96 -9.67
N GLN A 92 1.09 1.54 -8.72
CA GLN A 92 0.55 0.81 -7.58
C GLN A 92 -0.42 -0.29 -8.01
N GLY A 93 -1.35 0.01 -8.93
CA GLY A 93 -2.28 -0.98 -9.47
C GLY A 93 -1.56 -2.15 -10.13
N MET A 94 -0.53 -1.88 -10.93
CA MET A 94 0.29 -2.93 -11.55
C MET A 94 1.06 -3.76 -10.52
N LYS A 95 1.67 -3.14 -9.49
CA LYS A 95 2.37 -3.86 -8.42
C LYS A 95 1.42 -4.84 -7.71
N ILE A 96 0.24 -4.39 -7.28
CA ILE A 96 -0.74 -5.27 -6.64
C ILE A 96 -1.14 -6.41 -7.58
N TYR A 97 -1.52 -6.08 -8.82
CA TYR A 97 -2.03 -7.06 -9.77
C TYR A 97 -1.00 -8.11 -10.15
N ASN A 98 0.26 -7.72 -10.36
CA ASN A 98 1.30 -8.62 -10.85
C ASN A 98 1.97 -9.41 -9.72
N GLU A 99 2.19 -8.77 -8.55
CA GLU A 99 3.09 -9.31 -7.51
C GLU A 99 2.34 -9.89 -6.30
N VAL A 100 1.09 -9.49 -6.07
CA VAL A 100 0.36 -9.88 -4.84
C VAL A 100 -0.83 -10.79 -5.11
N LEU A 101 -1.59 -10.53 -6.16
CA LEU A 101 -2.81 -11.29 -6.44
C LEU A 101 -2.51 -12.67 -7.03
N THR A 102 -3.35 -13.63 -6.68
CA THR A 102 -3.41 -14.93 -7.35
C THR A 102 -4.06 -14.78 -8.73
N ASP A 103 -3.85 -15.75 -9.62
CA ASP A 103 -4.44 -15.70 -10.96
C ASP A 103 -5.97 -15.74 -10.94
N ASP A 104 -6.58 -16.41 -9.96
CA ASP A 104 -8.03 -16.45 -9.82
C ASP A 104 -8.60 -15.11 -9.32
N GLN A 105 -7.91 -14.45 -8.38
CA GLN A 105 -8.23 -13.07 -7.99
C GLN A 105 -8.10 -12.10 -9.17
N LYS A 106 -7.04 -12.24 -9.97
CA LYS A 106 -6.83 -11.44 -11.19
C LYS A 106 -7.95 -11.62 -12.21
N LYS A 107 -8.42 -12.86 -12.43
CA LYS A 107 -9.55 -13.16 -13.32
C LYS A 107 -10.85 -12.55 -12.81
N ALA A 108 -11.13 -12.65 -11.51
CA ALA A 108 -12.33 -12.09 -10.90
C ALA A 108 -12.41 -10.55 -10.99
N LEU A 109 -11.26 -9.89 -11.07
CA LEU A 109 -11.14 -8.43 -11.22
C LEU A 109 -11.17 -7.94 -12.68
N LYS A 110 -11.04 -8.82 -13.67
CA LYS A 110 -11.20 -8.42 -15.07
C LYS A 110 -12.65 -7.95 -15.28
N PRO A 111 -12.88 -6.88 -16.06
CA PRO A 111 -14.23 -6.56 -16.51
C PRO A 111 -14.81 -7.82 -17.16
N ALA A 112 -16.08 -8.15 -16.88
CA ALA A 112 -16.74 -9.21 -17.63
C ALA A 112 -16.64 -8.83 -19.11
N GLU A 113 -15.89 -9.59 -19.90
CA GLU A 113 -15.95 -9.46 -21.35
C GLU A 113 -17.41 -9.66 -21.74
N ASN A 114 -17.99 -8.65 -22.40
CA ASN A 114 -19.39 -8.56 -22.77
C ASN A 114 -19.91 -9.93 -23.24
N ARG A 115 -20.87 -10.50 -22.50
CA ARG A 115 -21.70 -11.61 -22.97
C ARG A 115 -22.84 -11.06 -23.82
#